data_AF-A0A412MDH7-F1
#
_entry.id   AF-A0A412MDH7-F1
#
_cell.length_a   1.000
_cell.length_b   1.000
_cell.length_c   1.000
_cell.angle_alpha   90.00
_cell.angle_beta   90.00
_cell.angle_gamma   90.00
#
_symmetry.space_group_name_H-M   'P 1'
#
loop_
_entity.id
_entity.type
_entity.pdbx_description
1 polymer ?
#
loop_
_entity_poly.entity_id
_entity_poly.type
_entity_poly.pdbx_seq_one_letter_code
_entity_poly.pdbx_strand_id
1 'polypeptide(L)'
;MWHIWTLDDWEKNIDLERSGHRCGLRLRFDKEVDSEVRRACKEFAVFLRREYFFPIRVVIYVKARERIIAMDGDKCCGIFWCMPDDYTIEPYIRLAAGDYEKLCKKWGKDSALTNILLCMAHELTHYFQWINSIKLTPIGKERQATNYADYVLEDYAETREHP
;
A
#
# COMPACT_ATOMS: atom_id res chain seq x y z
N MET A 1 -11.25 2.81 -18.99
CA MET A 1 -9.96 2.11 -18.82
C MET A 1 -10.10 1.22 -17.60
N TRP A 2 -9.76 -0.06 -17.68
CA TRP A 2 -9.89 -0.99 -16.54
C TRP A 2 -8.79 -0.67 -15.52
N HIS A 3 -9.16 -0.16 -14.34
CA HIS A 3 -8.23 0.18 -13.27
C HIS A 3 -8.10 -1.02 -12.32
N ILE A 4 -6.87 -1.51 -12.05
CA ILE A 4 -6.69 -2.75 -11.27
C ILE A 4 -7.29 -2.66 -9.85
N TRP A 5 -7.34 -1.45 -9.27
CA TRP A 5 -7.94 -1.22 -7.94
C TRP A 5 -9.48 -1.24 -7.93
N THR A 6 -10.11 -1.30 -9.11
CA THR A 6 -11.58 -1.36 -9.24
C THR A 6 -12.05 -2.67 -9.85
N LEU A 7 -11.18 -3.66 -9.99
CA LEU A 7 -11.57 -5.00 -10.42
C LEU A 7 -12.35 -5.71 -9.31
N ASP A 8 -13.27 -6.56 -9.74
CA ASP A 8 -14.20 -7.36 -8.93
C ASP A 8 -14.00 -8.88 -9.12
N ASP A 9 -12.95 -9.31 -9.83
CA ASP A 9 -12.60 -10.74 -10.00
C ASP A 9 -12.43 -11.48 -8.66
N TRP A 10 -12.09 -10.73 -7.61
CA TRP A 10 -11.99 -11.21 -6.23
C TRP A 10 -13.31 -11.79 -5.69
N GLU A 11 -14.48 -11.39 -6.21
CA GLU A 11 -15.79 -11.92 -5.81
C GLU A 11 -15.92 -13.43 -6.04
N LYS A 12 -15.14 -13.97 -6.98
CA LYS A 12 -15.13 -15.41 -7.29
C LYS A 12 -14.52 -16.26 -6.19
N ASN A 13 -13.65 -15.67 -5.37
CA ASN A 13 -12.81 -16.38 -4.41
C ASN A 13 -13.03 -15.95 -2.96
N ILE A 14 -13.77 -14.86 -2.72
CA ILE A 14 -13.92 -14.25 -1.39
C ILE A 14 -15.40 -14.18 -1.03
N ASP A 15 -15.78 -14.93 -0.01
CA ASP A 15 -17.09 -14.83 0.63
C ASP A 15 -17.07 -13.75 1.72
N LEU A 16 -17.73 -12.61 1.43
CA LEU A 16 -17.82 -11.48 2.36
C LEU A 16 -18.70 -11.77 3.59
N GLU A 17 -19.64 -12.70 3.46
CA GLU A 17 -20.60 -13.05 4.53
C GLU A 17 -20.06 -14.12 5.47
N ARG A 18 -18.88 -14.67 5.17
CA ARG A 18 -18.21 -15.65 6.01
C ARG A 18 -17.99 -15.09 7.42
N SER A 19 -18.34 -15.89 8.42
CA SER A 19 -18.08 -15.55 9.82
C SER A 19 -16.60 -15.22 10.09
N GLY A 20 -16.37 -14.06 10.70
CA GLY A 20 -15.03 -13.54 11.00
C GLY A 20 -14.31 -12.87 9.83
N HIS A 21 -14.92 -12.80 8.64
CA HIS A 21 -14.41 -12.02 7.53
C HIS A 21 -14.41 -10.53 7.87
N ARG A 22 -13.39 -9.82 7.41
CA ARG A 22 -13.20 -8.39 7.69
C ARG A 22 -12.69 -7.72 6.44
N CYS A 23 -13.27 -6.57 6.13
CA CYS A 23 -12.90 -5.72 5.01
C CYS A 23 -12.07 -4.50 5.50
N GLY A 24 -11.47 -3.78 4.56
CA GLY A 24 -10.94 -2.44 4.78
C GLY A 24 -9.42 -2.31 4.88
N LEU A 25 -8.95 -1.08 4.85
CA LEU A 25 -7.55 -0.73 5.03
C LEU A 25 -7.28 -0.33 6.48
N ARG A 26 -6.27 -0.87 7.15
CA ARG A 26 -5.87 -0.46 8.52
C ARG A 26 -4.42 -0.01 8.57
N LEU A 27 -4.15 1.07 9.31
CA LEU A 27 -2.78 1.52 9.59
C LEU A 27 -2.39 1.20 11.04
N ARG A 28 -1.14 0.79 11.23
CA ARG A 28 -0.45 0.69 12.51
C ARG A 28 0.93 1.31 12.38
N PHE A 29 1.39 1.99 13.42
CA PHE A 29 2.62 2.75 13.38
C PHE A 29 3.49 2.40 14.58
N ASP A 30 4.78 2.23 14.35
CA ASP A 30 5.76 2.25 15.44
C ASP A 30 5.75 3.61 16.13
N LYS A 31 6.08 3.68 17.43
CA LYS A 31 5.95 4.91 18.25
C LYS A 31 6.81 6.05 17.68
N GLU A 32 7.95 5.71 17.12
CA GLU A 32 9.01 6.61 16.65
C GLU A 32 8.79 7.10 15.22
N VAL A 33 7.73 6.66 14.52
CA VAL A 33 7.39 7.21 13.20
C VAL A 33 7.05 8.69 13.33
N ASP A 34 7.67 9.51 12.47
CA ASP A 34 7.47 10.95 12.40
C ASP A 34 5.98 11.33 12.27
N SER A 35 5.57 12.41 12.94
CA SER A 35 4.17 12.87 12.96
C SER A 35 3.66 13.28 11.59
N GLU A 36 4.49 13.87 10.73
CA GLU A 36 4.11 14.26 9.38
C GLU A 36 3.89 13.04 8.49
N VAL A 37 4.75 12.01 8.62
CA VAL A 37 4.53 10.74 7.92
C VAL A 37 3.23 10.09 8.39
N ARG A 38 2.96 10.06 9.69
CA ARG A 38 1.69 9.52 10.24
C ARG A 38 0.48 10.25 9.67
N ARG A 39 0.55 11.58 9.64
CA ARG A 39 -0.52 12.44 9.11
C ARG A 39 -0.74 12.13 7.64
N ALA A 40 0.30 12.19 6.82
CA ALA A 40 0.23 11.92 5.38
C ALA A 40 -0.31 10.52 5.07
N CYS A 41 0.19 9.46 5.73
CA CYS A 41 -0.32 8.10 5.52
C CYS A 41 -1.80 7.96 5.92
N LYS A 42 -2.23 8.59 7.02
CA LYS A 42 -3.64 8.56 7.45
C LYS A 42 -4.54 9.26 6.45
N GLU A 43 -4.14 10.46 6.04
CA GLU A 43 -4.83 11.28 5.05
C GLU A 43 -4.96 10.54 3.70
N PHE A 44 -3.89 9.92 3.24
CA PHE A 44 -3.91 9.09 2.05
C PHE A 44 -4.82 7.86 2.23
N ALA A 45 -4.75 7.16 3.37
CA ALA A 45 -5.65 6.04 3.64
C ALA A 45 -7.13 6.44 3.75
N VAL A 46 -7.45 7.69 4.12
CA VAL A 46 -8.83 8.19 4.08
C VAL A 46 -9.30 8.32 2.63
N PHE A 47 -8.48 8.93 1.76
CA PHE A 47 -8.75 8.98 0.33
C PHE A 47 -8.94 7.58 -0.26
N LEU A 48 -7.99 6.66 -0.03
CA LEU A 48 -8.06 5.31 -0.58
C LEU A 48 -9.32 4.54 -0.15
N ARG A 49 -9.77 4.69 1.11
CA ARG A 49 -11.00 4.05 1.60
C ARG A 49 -12.27 4.64 1.00
N ARG A 50 -12.21 5.87 0.49
CA ARG A 50 -13.35 6.52 -0.17
C ARG A 50 -13.45 6.09 -1.63
N GLU A 51 -12.31 5.98 -2.31
CA GLU A 51 -12.26 5.67 -3.75
C GLU A 51 -12.26 4.17 -4.06
N TYR A 52 -11.71 3.34 -3.18
CA TYR A 52 -11.50 1.90 -3.46
C TYR A 52 -12.05 1.01 -2.35
N PHE A 53 -12.55 -0.15 -2.78
CA PHE A 53 -13.03 -1.19 -1.87
C PHE A 53 -11.92 -2.20 -1.56
N PHE A 54 -11.78 -2.54 -0.28
CA PHE A 54 -10.79 -3.51 0.21
C PHE A 54 -11.55 -4.75 0.72
N PRO A 55 -11.79 -5.76 -0.11
CA PRO A 55 -12.62 -6.91 0.25
C PRO A 55 -12.02 -7.69 1.41
N ILE A 56 -10.71 -7.93 1.43
CA ILE A 56 -10.02 -8.51 2.59
C ILE A 56 -9.27 -7.41 3.33
N ARG A 57 -9.40 -7.39 4.65
CA ARG A 57 -8.71 -6.41 5.46
C ARG A 57 -7.20 -6.54 5.30
N VAL A 58 -6.55 -5.45 4.89
CA VAL A 58 -5.09 -5.32 4.82
C VAL A 58 -4.60 -4.38 5.91
N VAL A 59 -3.57 -4.82 6.66
CA VAL A 59 -2.94 -3.99 7.70
C VAL A 59 -1.58 -3.51 7.22
N ILE A 60 -1.38 -2.20 7.17
CA ILE A 60 -0.08 -1.57 6.90
C ILE A 60 0.59 -1.22 8.22
N TYR A 61 1.73 -1.85 8.47
CA TYR A 61 2.62 -1.54 9.58
C TYR A 61 3.69 -0.56 9.09
N VAL A 62 3.53 0.71 9.42
CA VAL A 62 4.52 1.76 9.16
C VAL A 62 5.60 1.70 10.23
N LYS A 63 6.82 1.44 9.83
CA LYS A 63 7.95 1.12 10.70
C LYS A 63 8.94 2.28 10.78
N ALA A 64 9.44 2.57 11.98
CA ALA A 64 10.43 3.63 12.22
C ALA A 64 11.87 3.18 11.89
N ARG A 65 12.04 2.49 10.75
CA ARG A 65 13.32 2.01 10.24
C ARG A 65 13.48 2.40 8.78
N GLU A 66 14.71 2.63 8.36
CA GLU A 66 15.02 3.09 7.00
C GLU A 66 14.72 2.04 5.93
N ARG A 67 14.85 0.75 6.27
CA ARG A 67 14.58 -0.36 5.36
C ARG A 67 13.91 -1.53 6.08
N ILE A 68 13.12 -2.28 5.33
CA ILE A 68 12.56 -3.58 5.69
C ILE A 68 13.54 -4.65 5.21
N ILE A 69 13.79 -5.68 6.03
CA ILE A 69 14.56 -6.85 5.60
C ILE A 69 13.56 -7.88 5.07
N ALA A 70 13.68 -8.23 3.80
CA ALA A 70 12.91 -9.28 3.14
C ALA A 70 13.39 -10.68 3.55
N MET A 71 12.64 -11.72 3.18
CA MET A 71 12.95 -13.10 3.58
C MET A 71 14.28 -13.62 3.00
N ASP A 72 14.69 -13.09 1.85
CA ASP A 72 15.96 -13.36 1.17
C ASP A 72 17.12 -12.50 1.69
N GLY A 73 16.85 -11.56 2.61
CA GLY A 73 17.84 -10.64 3.18
C GLY A 73 17.89 -9.27 2.52
N ASP A 74 17.12 -9.03 1.45
CA ASP A 74 17.14 -7.76 0.74
C ASP A 74 16.55 -6.60 1.57
N LYS A 75 17.07 -5.40 1.32
CA LYS A 75 16.65 -4.17 2.00
C LYS A 75 15.65 -3.39 1.16
N CYS A 76 14.37 -3.50 1.49
CA CYS A 76 13.27 -2.90 0.73
C CYS A 76 12.66 -1.68 1.45
N CYS A 77 11.98 -0.81 0.71
CA CYS A 77 11.17 0.28 1.29
C CYS A 77 9.79 -0.20 1.74
N GLY A 78 9.25 -1.23 1.07
CA GLY A 78 7.97 -1.85 1.36
C GLY A 78 8.06 -3.36 1.15
N ILE A 79 7.16 -4.10 1.81
CA ILE A 79 6.90 -5.52 1.52
C ILE A 79 5.42 -5.78 1.74
N PHE A 80 4.73 -6.23 0.70
CA PHE A 80 3.46 -6.91 0.76
C PHE A 80 3.64 -8.41 1.06
N TRP A 81 2.88 -8.92 2.02
CA TRP A 81 2.83 -10.34 2.33
C TRP A 81 1.38 -10.82 2.32
N CYS A 82 1.16 -11.97 1.71
CA CYS A 82 -0.10 -12.70 1.68
C CYS A 82 0.15 -14.20 1.78
N MET A 83 -0.90 -14.95 2.12
CA MET A 83 -0.88 -16.40 1.97
C MET A 83 -1.24 -16.74 0.51
N PRO A 84 -0.39 -17.49 -0.22
CA PRO A 84 -0.72 -17.93 -1.57
C PRO A 84 -2.02 -18.74 -1.58
N ASP A 85 -2.94 -18.38 -2.47
CA ASP A 85 -4.22 -19.07 -2.71
C ASP A 85 -5.14 -19.27 -1.49
N ASP A 86 -4.88 -18.57 -0.38
CA ASP A 86 -5.72 -18.60 0.83
C ASP A 86 -6.15 -17.19 1.24
N TYR A 87 -7.34 -16.82 0.79
CA TYR A 87 -7.98 -15.52 1.04
C TYR A 87 -8.57 -15.38 2.46
N THR A 88 -8.45 -16.43 3.28
CA THR A 88 -8.99 -16.47 4.64
C THR A 88 -8.00 -15.92 5.66
N ILE A 89 -6.74 -15.84 5.28
CA ILE A 89 -5.65 -15.23 6.04
C ILE A 89 -5.47 -13.78 5.58
N GLU A 90 -5.60 -12.85 6.52
CA GLU A 90 -5.43 -11.42 6.22
C GLU A 90 -3.98 -11.13 5.78
N PRO A 91 -3.79 -10.43 4.65
CA PRO A 91 -2.48 -9.97 4.24
C PRO A 91 -2.03 -8.77 5.08
N TYR A 92 -0.75 -8.45 4.98
CA TYR A 92 -0.21 -7.24 5.59
C TYR A 92 0.88 -6.62 4.73
N ILE A 93 1.11 -5.33 4.98
CA ILE A 93 2.21 -4.57 4.38
C ILE A 93 3.12 -4.08 5.50
N ARG A 94 4.44 -4.12 5.28
CA ARG A 94 5.41 -3.43 6.13
C ARG A 94 6.04 -2.32 5.31
N LEU A 95 5.89 -1.08 5.77
CA LEU A 95 6.38 0.12 5.10
C LEU A 95 7.50 0.75 5.94
N ALA A 96 8.65 1.01 5.34
CA ALA A 96 9.75 1.73 5.97
C ALA A 96 9.53 3.23 5.87
N ALA A 97 9.71 3.94 6.97
CA ALA A 97 9.58 5.40 7.05
C ALA A 97 10.70 6.05 7.88
N GLY A 98 11.67 5.28 8.35
CA GLY A 98 12.74 5.79 9.23
C GLY A 98 13.77 6.66 8.53
N ASP A 99 13.79 6.70 7.20
CA ASP A 99 14.66 7.56 6.40
C ASP A 99 14.03 8.93 6.08
N TYR A 100 12.81 9.21 6.56
CA TYR A 100 12.07 10.45 6.25
C TYR A 100 12.91 11.73 6.44
N GLU A 101 13.62 11.87 7.56
CA GLU A 101 14.44 13.06 7.80
C GLU A 101 15.59 13.21 6.77
N LYS A 102 16.19 12.09 6.35
CA LYS A 102 17.23 12.08 5.30
C LYS A 102 16.63 12.44 3.94
N LEU A 103 15.45 11.91 3.62
CA LEU A 103 14.74 12.24 2.39
C LEU A 103 14.37 13.73 2.35
N CYS A 104 13.88 14.30 3.46
CA CYS A 104 13.58 15.72 3.59
C CYS A 104 14.81 16.60 3.30
N LYS A 105 15.99 16.25 3.84
CA LYS A 105 17.24 16.99 3.58
C LYS A 105 17.67 16.92 2.12
N LYS A 106 17.36 15.82 1.43
CA LYS A 106 17.78 15.57 0.05
C LYS A 106 16.83 16.18 -0.98
N TRP A 107 15.52 16.10 -0.75
CA TRP A 107 14.49 16.35 -1.77
C TRP A 107 13.39 17.32 -1.34
N GLY A 108 13.43 17.81 -0.10
CA GLY A 108 12.34 18.59 0.50
C GLY A 108 11.24 17.71 1.11
N LYS A 109 10.36 18.33 1.90
CA LYS A 109 9.32 17.63 2.68
C LYS A 109 8.30 16.92 1.79
N ASP A 110 7.80 17.62 0.78
CA ASP A 110 6.72 17.11 -0.07
C ASP A 110 7.20 15.90 -0.85
N SER A 111 8.35 16.01 -1.53
CA SER A 111 8.98 14.90 -2.24
C SER A 111 9.27 13.70 -1.32
N ALA A 112 9.68 13.94 -0.07
CA ALA A 112 9.92 12.88 0.90
C ALA A 112 8.63 12.15 1.31
N LEU A 113 7.54 12.89 1.52
CA LEU A 113 6.22 12.30 1.80
C LEU A 113 5.69 11.55 0.58
N THR A 114 5.76 12.15 -0.60
CA THR A 114 5.38 11.53 -1.88
C THR A 114 6.09 10.20 -2.08
N ASN A 115 7.40 10.12 -1.79
CA ASN A 115 8.14 8.86 -1.92
C ASN A 115 7.61 7.75 -1.00
N ILE A 116 7.24 8.08 0.24
CA ILE A 116 6.67 7.11 1.20
C ILE A 116 5.26 6.67 0.76
N LEU A 117 4.42 7.61 0.30
CA LEU A 117 3.07 7.32 -0.17
C LEU A 117 3.08 6.51 -1.46
N LEU A 118 4.02 6.78 -2.38
CA LEU A 118 4.23 6.00 -3.59
C LEU A 118 4.57 4.55 -3.26
N CYS A 119 5.48 4.33 -2.30
CA CYS A 119 5.80 2.98 -1.83
C CYS A 119 4.57 2.30 -1.20
N MET A 120 3.76 3.02 -0.43
CA MET A 120 2.49 2.48 0.10
C MET A 120 1.53 2.07 -1.02
N ALA A 121 1.38 2.86 -2.07
CA ALA A 121 0.52 2.56 -3.21
C ALA A 121 1.06 1.39 -4.06
N HIS A 122 2.39 1.27 -4.20
CA HIS A 122 3.03 0.14 -4.87
C HIS A 122 2.67 -1.18 -4.18
N GLU A 123 2.86 -1.27 -2.87
CA GLU A 123 2.53 -2.48 -2.10
C GLU A 123 1.02 -2.78 -2.08
N LEU A 124 0.17 -1.74 -2.09
CA LEU A 124 -1.27 -1.93 -2.21
C LEU A 124 -1.68 -2.40 -3.61
N THR A 125 -0.94 -2.04 -4.65
CA THR A 125 -1.19 -2.59 -5.98
C THR A 125 -0.89 -4.10 -6.00
N HIS A 126 0.14 -4.58 -5.29
CA HIS A 126 0.35 -6.02 -5.11
C HIS A 126 -0.82 -6.70 -4.37
N TYR A 127 -1.43 -6.02 -3.39
CA TYR A 127 -2.67 -6.50 -2.78
C TYR A 127 -3.80 -6.66 -3.82
N PHE A 128 -4.04 -5.67 -4.67
CA PHE A 128 -5.07 -5.74 -5.72
C PHE A 128 -4.76 -6.79 -6.78
N GLN A 129 -3.49 -7.00 -7.13
CA GLN A 129 -3.06 -8.09 -8.00
C GLN A 129 -3.37 -9.46 -7.39
N TRP A 130 -3.14 -9.61 -6.08
CA TRP A 130 -3.35 -10.87 -5.37
C TRP A 130 -4.84 -11.22 -5.26
N ILE A 131 -5.68 -10.32 -4.75
CA ILE A 131 -7.11 -10.61 -4.57
C ILE A 131 -7.82 -10.92 -5.89
N ASN A 132 -7.38 -10.29 -6.99
CA ASN A 132 -7.94 -10.51 -8.33
C ASN A 132 -7.23 -11.63 -9.11
N SER A 133 -6.35 -12.41 -8.48
CA SER A 133 -5.65 -13.53 -9.12
C SER A 133 -4.94 -13.16 -10.43
N ILE A 134 -4.37 -11.95 -10.51
CA ILE A 134 -3.76 -11.43 -11.74
C ILE A 134 -2.54 -12.27 -12.14
N LYS A 135 -2.59 -12.80 -13.37
CA LYS A 135 -1.54 -13.64 -13.93
C LYS A 135 -0.55 -12.82 -14.74
N LEU A 136 0.54 -12.43 -14.08
CA LEU A 136 1.69 -11.74 -14.69
C LEU A 136 3.00 -12.41 -14.28
N THR A 137 4.03 -12.21 -15.10
CA THR A 137 5.41 -12.53 -14.71
C THR A 137 5.83 -11.67 -13.51
N PRO A 138 6.85 -12.06 -12.73
CA PRO A 138 7.35 -11.25 -11.62
C PRO A 138 7.67 -9.80 -12.04
N ILE A 139 8.38 -9.63 -13.17
CA ILE A 139 8.68 -8.32 -13.74
C ILE A 139 7.41 -7.56 -14.15
N GLY A 140 6.42 -8.26 -14.71
CA GLY A 140 5.13 -7.67 -15.07
C GLY A 140 4.36 -7.15 -13.85
N LYS A 141 4.39 -7.90 -12.74
CA LYS A 141 3.77 -7.48 -11.47
C LYS A 141 4.41 -6.21 -10.93
N GLU A 142 5.74 -6.15 -10.89
CA GLU A 142 6.48 -4.97 -10.43
C GLU A 142 6.20 -3.74 -11.31
N ARG A 143 6.25 -3.90 -12.65
CA ARG A 143 5.95 -2.80 -13.57
C ARG A 143 4.54 -2.27 -13.41
N GLN A 144 3.56 -3.16 -13.25
CA GLN A 144 2.18 -2.76 -13.02
C GLN A 144 2.03 -2.07 -11.66
N ALA A 145 2.69 -2.56 -10.61
CA ALA A 145 2.68 -1.94 -9.29
C ALA A 145 3.25 -0.53 -9.31
N THR A 146 4.38 -0.31 -10.01
CA THR A 146 4.95 1.04 -10.19
C THR A 146 3.99 1.97 -10.92
N ASN A 147 3.47 1.57 -12.08
CA ASN A 147 2.60 2.44 -12.87
C ASN A 147 1.31 2.84 -12.12
N TYR A 148 0.67 1.89 -11.43
CA TYR A 148 -0.55 2.18 -10.69
C TYR A 148 -0.30 2.93 -9.38
N ALA A 149 0.89 2.79 -8.79
CA ALA A 149 1.28 3.62 -7.66
C ALA A 149 1.32 5.10 -8.07
N ASP A 150 1.89 5.41 -9.24
CA ASP A 150 1.93 6.76 -9.78
C ASP A 150 0.50 7.28 -10.06
N TYR A 151 -0.34 6.53 -10.78
CA TYR A 151 -1.72 6.94 -11.09
C TYR A 151 -2.55 7.25 -9.84
N VAL A 152 -2.51 6.38 -8.83
CA VAL A 152 -3.29 6.57 -7.60
C VAL A 152 -2.77 7.78 -6.80
N LEU A 153 -1.48 8.08 -6.89
CA LEU A 153 -0.90 9.24 -6.22
C LEU A 153 -1.20 10.55 -6.96
N GLU A 154 -1.27 10.52 -8.29
CA GLU A 154 -1.76 11.62 -9.12
C GLU A 154 -3.24 11.93 -8.79
N ASP A 155 -4.12 10.91 -8.79
CA ASP A 155 -5.53 11.05 -8.39
C ASP A 155 -5.65 11.65 -6.97
N TYR A 156 -4.80 11.20 -6.04
CA TYR A 156 -4.77 11.76 -4.70
C TYR A 156 -4.33 13.22 -4.68
N ALA A 157 -3.34 13.59 -5.47
CA ALA A 157 -2.84 14.96 -5.55
C ALA A 157 -3.92 15.94 -6.05
N GLU A 158 -4.78 15.52 -6.98
CA GLU A 158 -5.91 16.33 -7.47
C GLU A 158 -6.96 16.62 -6.39
N THR A 159 -7.00 15.84 -5.31
CA THR A 159 -7.90 16.08 -4.16
C THR A 159 -7.34 17.07 -3.14
N ARG A 160 -6.13 17.60 -3.37
CA ARG A 160 -5.43 18.50 -2.45
C ARG A 160 -5.32 19.88 -3.07
N GLU A 161 -5.55 20.90 -2.25
CA GLU A 161 -5.19 22.27 -2.63
C GLU A 161 -3.66 22.32 -2.75
N HIS A 162 -3.18 22.55 -3.98
CA HIS A 162 -1.78 22.88 -4.21
C HIS A 162 -1.50 24.27 -3.60
N PRO A 163 -0.38 24.45 -2.86
CA PRO A 163 0.04 25.77 -2.41
C PRO A 163 0.24 26.76 -3.55
#